data_AF-A0AAV5EZ45-F1
#
_entry.id   AF-A0AAV5EZ45-F1
#
_cell.length_a   1.000
_cell.length_b   1.000
_cell.length_c   1.000
_cell.angle_alpha   90.00
_cell.angle_beta   90.00
_cell.angle_gamma   90.00
#
_symmetry.space_group_name_H-M   'P 1'
#
loop_
_entity.id
_entity.type
_entity.pdbx_description
1 polymer ?
#
loop_
_entity_poly.entity_id
_entity_poly.type
_entity_poly.pdbx_seq_one_letter_code
_entity_poly.pdbx_strand_id
1 'polypeptide(L)'
;MGCCQTSIAPNLTSFNITFDERYNNSEVHEFNQCSYAFVAEQDWFKFEASYLEDNKLIEKYKDGVPAVLDWVAGRTSCDEAVKNMSSYACISENSQCIKSPNATGYLCSCKKGFSGNPYLKDGCQDINE
;
A
#
# COMPACT_ATOMS: atom_id res chain seq x y z
N MET A 1 -7.53 5.39 -27.41
CA MET A 1 -6.61 5.34 -26.25
C MET A 1 -7.28 6.01 -25.08
N GLY A 2 -7.47 5.29 -23.96
CA GLY A 2 -8.19 5.81 -22.80
C GLY A 2 -7.38 5.61 -21.54
N CYS A 3 -7.16 6.67 -20.78
CA CYS A 3 -6.74 6.57 -19.39
C CYS A 3 -7.95 6.13 -18.57
N CYS A 4 -7.75 5.19 -17.66
CA CYS A 4 -8.75 4.81 -16.66
C CYS A 4 -8.14 5.03 -15.29
N GLN A 5 -8.87 5.73 -14.43
CA GLN A 5 -8.54 5.91 -13.02
C GLN A 5 -9.72 5.43 -12.19
N THR A 6 -9.44 4.68 -11.14
CA THR A 6 -10.45 4.22 -10.19
C THR A 6 -9.94 4.36 -8.77
N SER A 7 -10.85 4.62 -7.84
CA SER A 7 -10.54 4.67 -6.41
C SER A 7 -10.39 3.26 -5.85
N ILE A 8 -9.46 3.09 -4.91
CA ILE A 8 -9.31 1.83 -4.15
C ILE A 8 -10.42 1.75 -3.10
N ALA A 9 -11.17 0.65 -3.12
CA ALA A 9 -12.21 0.41 -2.13
C ALA A 9 -11.59 0.18 -0.72
N PRO A 10 -12.26 0.61 0.37
CA PRO A 10 -11.78 0.33 1.71
C PRO A 10 -11.87 -1.18 2.03
N ASN A 11 -11.13 -1.61 3.06
CA ASN A 11 -11.18 -2.98 3.61
C ASN A 11 -10.74 -4.10 2.64
N LEU A 12 -9.82 -3.80 1.71
CA LEU A 12 -9.21 -4.82 0.86
C LEU A 12 -8.11 -5.57 1.63
N THR A 13 -8.11 -6.89 1.53
CA THR A 13 -7.01 -7.74 2.03
C THR A 13 -5.94 -8.00 0.98
N SER A 14 -6.31 -7.83 -0.29
CA SER A 14 -5.43 -7.99 -1.45
C SER A 14 -6.00 -7.22 -2.63
N PHE A 15 -5.14 -6.84 -3.56
CA PHE A 15 -5.52 -6.30 -4.85
C PHE A 15 -4.65 -6.94 -5.94
N ASN A 16 -5.18 -7.00 -7.15
CA ASN A 16 -4.44 -7.47 -8.32
C ASN A 16 -4.78 -6.56 -9.51
N ILE A 17 -3.79 -6.29 -10.34
CA ILE A 17 -3.92 -5.47 -11.55
C ILE A 17 -3.51 -6.34 -12.72
N THR A 18 -4.45 -6.61 -13.63
CA THR A 18 -4.20 -7.42 -14.82
C THR A 18 -4.81 -6.75 -16.05
N PHE A 19 -4.20 -6.97 -17.20
CA PHE A 19 -4.78 -6.63 -18.49
C PHE A 19 -5.55 -7.83 -19.03
N ASP A 20 -6.74 -7.61 -19.59
CA ASP A 20 -7.48 -8.67 -20.26
C ASP A 20 -6.80 -9.01 -21.57
N GLU A 21 -6.22 -10.21 -21.65
CA GLU A 21 -5.50 -10.69 -22.83
C GLU A 21 -6.39 -10.82 -24.07
N ARG A 22 -7.71 -10.84 -23.90
CA ARG A 22 -8.67 -10.86 -25.02
C ARG A 22 -8.76 -9.51 -25.74
N TYR A 23 -8.24 -8.43 -25.14
CA TYR A 23 -8.27 -7.11 -25.74
C TYR A 23 -7.20 -6.99 -26.83
N ASN A 24 -7.65 -6.80 -28.08
CA ASN A 24 -6.74 -6.68 -29.22
C ASN A 24 -6.16 -5.27 -29.31
N ASN A 25 -4.88 -5.13 -28.95
CA ASN A 25 -4.12 -3.88 -29.04
C ASN A 25 -3.35 -3.72 -30.37
N SER A 26 -3.62 -4.53 -31.40
CA SER A 26 -2.87 -4.48 -32.67
C SER A 26 -2.93 -3.11 -33.36
N GLU A 27 -4.04 -2.37 -33.21
CA GLU A 27 -4.20 -1.04 -33.83
C GLU A 27 -3.29 0.04 -33.22
N VAL A 28 -2.83 -0.14 -31.98
CA VAL A 28 -1.95 0.81 -31.29
C VAL A 28 -0.49 0.33 -31.23
N HIS A 29 -0.22 -0.87 -31.73
CA HIS A 29 1.07 -1.54 -31.66
C HIS A 29 2.18 -0.80 -32.44
N GLU A 30 1.81 0.00 -33.44
CA GLU A 30 2.76 0.88 -34.16
C GLU A 30 3.18 2.12 -33.35
N PHE A 31 2.38 2.53 -32.34
CA PHE A 31 2.62 3.72 -31.52
C PHE A 31 3.14 3.38 -30.12
N ASN A 32 2.59 2.33 -29.49
CA ASN A 32 3.03 1.80 -28.21
C ASN A 32 2.57 0.35 -28.03
N GLN A 33 3.50 -0.56 -27.78
CA GLN A 33 3.22 -1.98 -27.59
C GLN A 33 2.88 -2.33 -26.14
N CYS A 34 3.08 -1.39 -25.22
CA CYS A 34 2.96 -1.61 -23.79
C CYS A 34 1.66 -1.02 -23.23
N SER A 35 1.15 -1.65 -22.18
CA SER A 35 0.08 -1.13 -21.34
C SER A 35 0.59 -1.01 -19.91
N TYR A 36 0.25 0.10 -19.25
CA TYR A 36 0.76 0.44 -17.92
C TYR A 36 -0.38 0.60 -16.93
N ALA A 37 -0.20 0.04 -15.74
CA ALA A 37 -1.13 0.21 -14.63
C ALA A 37 -0.35 0.12 -13.32
N PHE A 38 -0.71 0.96 -12.37
CA PHE A 38 -0.03 1.09 -11.08
C PHE A 38 -0.98 1.72 -10.06
N VAL A 39 -0.65 1.55 -8.78
CA VAL A 39 -1.31 2.27 -7.67
C VAL A 39 -0.44 3.46 -7.31
N ALA A 40 -1.06 4.63 -7.17
CA ALA A 40 -0.42 5.84 -6.70
C ALA A 40 -1.38 6.62 -5.80
N GLU A 41 -0.83 7.54 -5.02
CA GLU A 41 -1.63 8.55 -4.32
C GLU A 41 -2.44 9.38 -5.33
N GLN A 42 -3.65 9.79 -4.93
CA GLN A 42 -4.49 10.64 -5.76
C GLN A 42 -3.71 11.92 -6.15
N ASP A 43 -3.81 12.31 -7.42
CA ASP A 43 -3.17 13.51 -7.99
C ASP A 43 -1.62 13.48 -8.06
N TRP A 44 -0.97 12.40 -7.60
CA TRP A 44 0.48 12.22 -7.72
C TRP A 44 0.91 12.03 -9.18
N PHE A 45 0.13 11.27 -9.96
CA PHE A 45 0.41 11.02 -11.36
C PHE A 45 -0.23 12.09 -12.25
N LYS A 46 0.60 12.79 -13.03
CA LYS A 46 0.15 13.72 -14.08
C LYS A 46 0.53 13.16 -15.43
N PHE A 47 -0.47 12.89 -16.25
CA PHE A 47 -0.27 12.36 -17.59
C PHE A 47 0.41 13.40 -18.50
N GLU A 48 1.44 12.97 -19.21
CA GLU A 48 2.07 13.70 -20.31
C GLU A 48 1.94 12.87 -21.59
N ALA A 49 1.64 13.51 -22.72
CA ALA A 49 1.48 12.80 -23.99
C ALA A 49 2.74 12.04 -24.42
N SER A 50 3.91 12.49 -23.98
CA SER A 50 5.20 11.81 -24.18
C SER A 50 5.23 10.40 -23.59
N TYR A 51 4.41 10.08 -22.60
CA TYR A 51 4.32 8.72 -22.05
C TYR A 51 3.65 7.72 -22.99
N LEU A 52 2.96 8.20 -24.04
CA LEU A 52 2.46 7.34 -25.10
C LEU A 52 3.58 6.87 -26.03
N GLU A 53 4.74 7.53 -26.04
CA GLU A 53 5.88 7.15 -26.86
C GLU A 53 6.75 6.13 -26.11
N ASP A 54 6.77 4.89 -26.60
CA ASP A 54 7.64 3.79 -26.14
C ASP A 54 7.82 3.73 -24.61
N ASN A 55 9.06 3.52 -24.15
CA ASN A 55 9.44 3.23 -22.77
C ASN A 55 9.57 4.47 -21.88
N LYS A 56 9.17 5.67 -22.34
CA LYS A 56 9.41 6.93 -21.59
C LYS A 56 8.78 6.92 -20.20
N LEU A 57 7.61 6.29 -20.04
CA LEU A 57 6.98 6.14 -18.73
C LEU A 57 7.82 5.23 -17.82
N ILE A 58 8.31 4.10 -18.33
CA ILE A 58 9.19 3.19 -17.58
C ILE A 58 10.50 3.89 -17.22
N GLU A 59 11.13 4.62 -18.15
CA GLU A 59 12.38 5.32 -17.88
C GLU A 59 12.23 6.37 -16.78
N LYS A 60 11.12 7.11 -16.79
CA LYS A 60 10.82 8.12 -15.76
C LYS A 60 10.58 7.51 -14.39
N TYR A 61 9.87 6.37 -14.33
CA TYR A 61 9.51 5.67 -13.09
C TYR A 61 10.25 4.33 -12.95
N LYS A 62 11.52 4.28 -13.36
CA LYS A 62 12.34 3.07 -13.37
C LYS A 62 12.51 2.44 -11.99
N ASP A 63 12.46 3.28 -10.95
CA ASP A 63 12.61 2.90 -9.55
C ASP A 63 11.25 2.57 -8.90
N GLY A 64 10.19 2.54 -9.70
CA GLY A 64 8.81 2.27 -9.29
C GLY A 64 7.98 3.52 -9.07
N VAL A 65 6.68 3.30 -8.88
CA VAL A 65 5.71 4.31 -8.49
C VAL A 65 5.54 4.23 -6.97
N PRO A 66 5.69 5.33 -6.21
CA PRO A 66 5.51 5.33 -4.77
C PRO A 66 4.06 5.02 -4.42
N ALA A 67 3.88 4.15 -3.43
CA ALA A 67 2.58 3.81 -2.88
C ALA A 67 2.65 3.86 -1.36
N VAL A 68 1.61 4.46 -0.77
CA VAL A 68 1.38 4.45 0.68
C VAL A 68 0.16 3.56 0.91
N LEU A 69 0.29 2.63 1.85
CA LEU A 69 -0.78 1.73 2.23
C LEU A 69 -1.27 2.12 3.62
N ASP A 70 -2.58 2.16 3.79
CA ASP A 70 -3.21 2.16 5.11
C ASP A 70 -3.68 0.73 5.40
N TRP A 71 -3.21 0.16 6.51
CA TRP A 71 -3.49 -1.23 6.86
C TRP A 71 -3.89 -1.39 8.31
N VAL A 72 -4.49 -2.55 8.62
CA VAL A 72 -4.67 -3.04 9.99
C VAL A 72 -4.06 -4.41 10.12
N ALA A 73 -3.63 -4.76 11.33
CA ALA A 73 -3.16 -6.09 11.65
C ALA A 73 -4.33 -7.02 11.99
N GLY A 74 -4.24 -8.24 11.46
CA GLY A 74 -5.18 -9.31 11.77
C GLY A 74 -6.63 -9.04 11.32
N ARG A 75 -7.55 -9.83 11.86
CA ARG A 75 -9.00 -9.74 11.60
C ARG A 75 -9.82 -9.66 12.89
N THR A 76 -9.15 -9.48 14.02
CA THR A 76 -9.74 -9.52 15.36
C THR A 76 -9.54 -8.19 16.07
N SER A 77 -10.31 -7.96 17.11
CA SER A 77 -10.13 -6.77 17.96
C SER A 77 -8.85 -6.87 18.81
N CYS A 78 -8.40 -5.74 19.37
CA CYS A 78 -7.28 -5.74 20.32
C CYS A 78 -7.47 -6.73 21.47
N ASP A 79 -8.68 -6.77 22.05
CA ASP A 79 -9.00 -7.58 23.23
C ASP A 79 -8.88 -9.09 22.94
N GLU A 80 -9.05 -9.48 21.68
CA GLU A 80 -8.86 -10.85 21.21
C GLU A 80 -7.42 -11.11 20.76
N ALA A 81 -6.80 -10.16 20.08
CA ALA A 81 -5.45 -10.31 19.53
C ALA A 81 -4.40 -10.56 20.63
N VAL A 82 -4.52 -9.87 21.77
CA VAL A 82 -3.60 -10.04 22.92
C VAL A 82 -3.66 -11.44 23.55
N LYS A 83 -4.74 -12.20 23.31
CA LYS A 83 -4.88 -13.57 23.82
C LYS A 83 -4.04 -14.57 23.02
N ASN A 84 -3.65 -14.23 21.79
CA ASN A 84 -2.85 -15.08 20.92
C ASN A 84 -1.56 -14.38 20.48
N MET A 85 -0.57 -14.37 21.38
CA MET A 85 0.73 -13.74 21.17
C MET A 85 1.50 -14.30 19.96
N SER A 86 1.20 -15.52 19.50
CA SER A 86 1.86 -16.09 18.30
C SER A 86 1.48 -15.38 17.00
N SER A 87 0.32 -14.74 16.97
CA SER A 87 -0.22 -14.01 15.81
C SER A 87 -0.36 -12.50 16.06
N TYR A 88 0.10 -12.04 17.23
CA TYR A 88 0.00 -10.66 17.64
C TYR A 88 1.05 -9.81 16.93
N ALA A 89 0.63 -8.74 16.27
CA ALA A 89 1.49 -7.95 15.38
C ALA A 89 2.31 -6.88 16.11
N CYS A 90 1.89 -6.43 17.30
CA CYS A 90 2.62 -5.42 18.07
C CYS A 90 3.74 -6.10 18.86
N ILE A 91 4.77 -6.52 18.16
CA ILE A 91 5.83 -7.39 18.71
C ILE A 91 6.91 -6.61 19.46
N SER A 92 6.90 -5.27 19.43
CA SER A 92 7.84 -4.48 20.23
C SER A 92 7.45 -4.49 21.71
N GLU A 93 8.43 -4.63 22.61
CA GLU A 93 8.21 -4.67 24.07
C GLU A 93 7.49 -3.41 24.60
N ASN A 94 7.81 -2.25 24.02
CA ASN A 94 7.20 -0.96 24.35
C ASN A 94 6.09 -0.55 23.38
N SER A 95 5.45 -1.52 22.71
CA SER A 95 4.26 -1.28 21.89
C SER A 95 2.96 -1.66 22.59
N GLN A 96 1.85 -1.15 22.07
CA GLN A 96 0.50 -1.41 22.50
C GLN A 96 -0.45 -1.50 21.31
N CYS A 97 -1.52 -2.27 21.48
CA CYS A 97 -2.61 -2.36 20.52
C CYS A 97 -3.54 -1.16 20.66
N ILE A 98 -3.98 -0.59 19.53
CA ILE A 98 -5.04 0.41 19.48
C ILE A 98 -6.14 -0.01 18.50
N LYS A 99 -7.38 0.36 18.81
CA LYS A 99 -8.53 0.02 17.97
C LYS A 99 -8.45 0.76 16.64
N SER A 100 -8.67 0.06 15.53
CA SER A 100 -8.84 0.71 14.23
C SER A 100 -10.20 1.40 14.16
N PRO A 101 -10.28 2.67 13.71
CA PRO A 101 -11.56 3.37 13.61
C PRO A 101 -12.42 2.88 12.43
N ASN A 102 -11.79 2.40 11.37
CA ASN A 102 -12.43 2.26 10.05
C ASN A 102 -12.37 0.84 9.47
N ALA A 103 -11.70 -0.10 10.14
CA ALA A 103 -11.50 -1.46 9.62
C ALA A 103 -11.52 -2.52 10.72
N THR A 104 -11.94 -3.73 10.35
CA THR A 104 -11.91 -4.91 11.23
C THR A 104 -10.46 -5.38 11.41
N GLY A 105 -9.90 -5.12 12.58
CA GLY A 105 -8.53 -5.41 12.93
C GLY A 105 -8.02 -4.46 14.01
N TYR A 106 -6.71 -4.34 14.15
CA TYR A 106 -6.09 -3.42 15.09
C TYR A 106 -4.83 -2.76 14.54
N LEU A 107 -4.43 -1.67 15.16
CA LEU A 107 -3.18 -0.98 14.87
C LEU A 107 -2.23 -1.14 16.06
N CYS A 108 -0.95 -0.91 15.81
CA CYS A 108 0.07 -0.91 16.84
C CYS A 108 0.61 0.51 17.02
N SER A 109 0.89 0.87 18.26
CA SER A 109 1.47 2.17 18.61
C SER A 109 2.52 1.98 19.70
N CYS A 110 3.55 2.82 19.73
CA CYS A 110 4.46 2.83 20.87
C CYS A 110 3.77 3.41 22.10
N LYS A 111 4.12 2.90 23.28
CA LYS A 111 3.66 3.44 24.57
C LYS A 111 4.20 4.87 24.73
N LYS A 112 3.57 5.64 25.62
CA LYS A 112 4.04 6.99 25.97
C LYS A 112 5.51 6.92 26.45
N GLY A 113 6.35 7.81 25.94
CA GLY A 113 7.79 7.80 26.19
C GLY A 113 8.60 6.98 25.18
N PHE A 114 7.97 6.41 24.14
CA PHE A 114 8.65 5.64 23.10
C PHE A 114 8.24 6.06 21.69
N SER A 115 9.16 5.94 20.74
CA SER A 115 8.93 6.24 19.32
C SER A 115 9.59 5.19 18.41
N GLY A 116 9.09 5.07 17.18
CA GLY A 116 9.60 4.16 16.16
C GLY A 116 8.52 3.21 15.63
N ASN A 117 8.92 2.01 15.22
CA ASN A 117 8.04 1.04 14.56
C ASN A 117 7.55 -0.06 15.52
N PRO A 118 6.29 -0.02 16.00
CA PRO A 118 5.78 -0.98 16.97
C PRO A 118 5.62 -2.42 16.42
N TYR A 119 5.73 -2.61 15.11
CA TYR A 119 5.66 -3.91 14.44
C TYR A 119 7.01 -4.64 14.36
N LEU A 120 8.09 -4.06 14.90
CA LEU A 120 9.42 -4.65 14.96
C LEU A 120 9.80 -4.96 16.42
N LYS A 121 10.48 -6.07 16.67
CA LYS A 121 10.78 -6.59 18.01
C LYS A 121 11.44 -5.55 18.95
N ASP A 122 12.26 -4.67 18.40
CA ASP A 122 12.93 -3.58 19.14
C ASP A 122 12.66 -2.20 18.51
N GLY A 123 11.50 -2.07 17.86
CA GLY A 123 11.20 -0.88 17.07
C GLY A 123 10.67 0.31 17.87
N CYS A 124 10.13 0.13 19.07
CA CYS A 124 9.79 1.23 19.98
C CYS A 124 10.96 1.53 20.92
N GLN A 125 11.65 2.63 20.64
CA GLN A 125 12.82 3.09 21.37
C GLN A 125 12.46 4.27 22.29
N ASP A 126 13.10 4.32 23.45
CA ASP A 126 12.89 5.37 24.43
C ASP A 126 13.23 6.73 23.82
N ILE A 127 12.32 7.71 23.99
CA ILE A 127 12.62 9.08 23.61
C ILE A 127 13.32 9.75 24.79
N ASN A 128 14.57 10.15 24.58
CA ASN A 128 15.30 10.92 25.58
C ASN A 128 14.65 12.31 25.68
N GLU A 129 13.83 12.52 26.72
CA GLU A 129 13.08 13.75 26.98
C GLU A 129 13.97 14.98 27.26
#